data_AF-A0A532CH84-F1
#
_entry.id   AF-A0A532CH84-F1
#
_cell.length_a   1.000
_cell.length_b   1.000
_cell.length_c   1.000
_cell.angle_alpha   90.00
_cell.angle_beta   90.00
_cell.angle_gamma   90.00
#
_symmetry.space_group_name_H-M   'P 1'
#
loop_
_entity.id
_entity.type
_entity.pdbx_description
1 polymer ?
#
loop_
_entity_poly.entity_id
_entity_poly.type
_entity_poly.pdbx_seq_one_letter_code
_entity_poly.pdbx_strand_id
1 'polypeptide(L)'
;MTCVAPIQNKSIRFRARSFVAFTLTPEAPLGEWLQSLDHWTENSPGFFAGRPVVLDLTMLKPEVGEMRDLVSQLAERGIRIYAIEADGNVALDADLPPLLVGAKEATADALYVQPDPKAAAEAKTEE
;
A
#
# COMPACT_ATOMS: atom_id res chain seq x y z
N MET A 1 -31.91 -8.38 46.46
CA MET A 1 -30.52 -8.81 46.19
C MET A 1 -30.26 -8.62 44.71
N THR A 2 -29.57 -7.55 44.32
CA THR A 2 -29.27 -7.27 42.91
C THR A 2 -27.81 -7.62 42.66
N CYS A 3 -27.56 -8.71 41.94
CA CYS A 3 -26.24 -9.09 41.47
C CYS A 3 -25.93 -8.27 40.21
N VAL A 4 -24.99 -7.33 40.29
CA VAL A 4 -24.47 -6.64 39.11
C VAL A 4 -23.36 -7.50 38.53
N ALA A 5 -23.55 -8.03 37.32
CA ALA A 5 -22.52 -8.79 36.63
C ALA A 5 -21.39 -7.84 36.20
N PRO A 6 -20.10 -8.21 36.37
CA PRO A 6 -19.01 -7.37 35.92
C PRO A 6 -18.99 -7.32 34.39
N ILE A 7 -19.15 -6.11 33.85
CA ILE A 7 -18.90 -5.79 32.44
C ILE A 7 -17.42 -6.08 32.14
N GLN A 8 -17.17 -7.24 31.54
CA GLN A 8 -15.84 -7.63 31.07
C GLN A 8 -15.47 -6.75 29.87
N ASN A 9 -14.84 -5.60 30.14
CA ASN A 9 -14.33 -4.71 29.11
C ASN A 9 -13.10 -5.35 28.46
N LYS A 10 -13.31 -6.23 27.47
CA LYS A 10 -12.22 -6.76 26.64
C LYS A 10 -11.63 -5.61 25.83
N SER A 11 -10.48 -5.10 26.28
CA SER A 11 -9.73 -4.09 25.53
C SER A 11 -9.35 -4.64 24.15
N ILE A 12 -9.73 -3.92 23.11
CA ILE A 12 -9.36 -4.24 21.73
C ILE A 12 -7.86 -3.99 21.59
N ARG A 13 -7.10 -5.03 21.20
CA ARG A 13 -5.66 -4.90 20.95
C ARG A 13 -5.44 -4.41 19.53
N PHE A 14 -5.05 -3.16 19.39
CA PHE A 14 -4.54 -2.63 18.13
C PHE A 14 -3.04 -2.91 18.01
N ARG A 15 -2.61 -3.52 16.91
CA ARG A 15 -1.20 -3.66 16.57
C ARG A 15 -0.97 -3.14 15.16
N ALA A 16 -0.19 -2.07 15.06
CA ALA A 16 0.31 -1.60 13.77
C ALA A 16 1.43 -2.53 13.28
N ARG A 17 1.50 -2.75 11.97
CA ARG A 17 2.63 -3.41 11.31
C ARG A 17 2.95 -2.65 10.02
N SER A 18 4.22 -2.41 9.78
CA SER A 18 4.70 -1.89 8.49
C SER A 18 5.03 -3.07 7.57
N PHE A 19 4.72 -2.94 6.28
CA PHE A 19 5.07 -3.91 5.25
C PHE A 19 5.53 -3.17 3.99
N VAL A 20 6.30 -3.85 3.14
CA VAL A 20 6.76 -3.30 1.86
C VAL A 20 5.74 -3.70 0.79
N ALA A 21 5.29 -2.72 0.02
CA ALA A 21 4.43 -2.90 -1.14
C ALA A 21 5.16 -2.52 -2.42
N PHE A 22 4.73 -3.10 -3.54
CA PHE A 22 5.18 -2.69 -4.87
C PHE A 22 4.26 -1.61 -5.40
N THR A 23 4.80 -0.57 -6.01
CA THR A 23 4.00 0.45 -6.68
C THR A 23 4.05 0.22 -8.18
N LEU A 24 2.89 0.14 -8.83
CA LEU A 24 2.74 0.14 -10.28
C LEU A 24 2.35 1.54 -10.73
N THR A 25 3.17 2.13 -11.59
CA THR A 25 2.91 3.43 -12.21
C THR A 25 2.55 3.20 -13.68
N PRO A 26 1.26 3.07 -14.02
CA PRO A 26 0.81 3.01 -15.41
C PRO A 26 1.15 4.28 -16.19
N GLU A 27 1.60 4.09 -17.42
CA GLU A 27 1.94 5.15 -18.35
C GLU A 27 1.05 5.09 -19.60
N ALA A 28 0.79 6.25 -20.20
CA ALA A 28 0.12 6.30 -21.50
C ALA A 28 1.12 5.98 -22.63
N PRO A 29 0.73 5.18 -23.63
CA PRO A 29 -0.57 4.54 -23.82
C PRO A 29 -0.75 3.25 -23.00
N LEU A 30 -1.86 3.16 -22.27
CA LEU A 30 -2.16 2.04 -21.35
C LEU A 30 -2.12 0.66 -22.00
N GLY A 31 -2.54 0.54 -23.27
CA GLY A 31 -2.54 -0.75 -23.98
C GLY A 31 -1.14 -1.35 -24.15
N GLU A 32 -0.16 -0.52 -24.53
CA GLU A 32 1.24 -0.95 -24.67
C GLU A 32 1.87 -1.26 -23.31
N TRP A 33 1.52 -0.47 -22.29
CA TRP A 33 1.97 -0.68 -20.92
C TRP A 33 1.45 -2.01 -20.36
N LEU A 34 0.15 -2.29 -20.53
CA LEU A 34 -0.45 -3.57 -20.12
C LEU A 34 0.18 -4.75 -20.85
N GLN A 35 0.42 -4.63 -22.16
CA GLN A 35 1.08 -5.68 -22.93
C GLN A 35 2.51 -5.95 -22.43
N SER A 36 3.26 -4.90 -22.06
CA SER A 36 4.59 -5.05 -21.46
C SER A 36 4.51 -5.74 -20.09
N LEU A 37 3.49 -5.41 -19.29
CA LEU A 37 3.23 -6.06 -18.00
C LEU A 37 2.88 -7.54 -18.16
N ASP A 38 2.12 -7.90 -19.19
CA ASP A 38 1.77 -9.28 -19.53
C ASP A 38 3.02 -10.09 -19.87
N HIS A 39 3.85 -9.61 -20.79
CA HIS A 39 5.13 -10.25 -21.14
C HIS A 39 6.04 -10.42 -19.91
N TRP A 40 6.07 -9.43 -19.02
CA TRP A 40 6.86 -9.50 -17.80
C TRP A 40 6.34 -10.58 -16.84
N THR A 41 5.02 -10.68 -16.69
CA THR A 41 4.35 -11.67 -15.84
C THR A 41 4.55 -13.09 -16.38
N GLU A 42 4.55 -13.27 -17.70
CA GLU A 42 4.87 -14.55 -18.35
C GLU A 42 6.30 -15.02 -18.04
N ASN A 43 7.26 -14.09 -18.00
CA ASN A 43 8.66 -14.39 -17.70
C ASN A 43 8.90 -14.66 -16.19
N SER A 44 8.03 -14.15 -15.32
CA SER A 44 8.16 -14.25 -13.87
C SER A 44 6.86 -14.74 -13.21
N PRO A 45 6.47 -16.01 -13.45
CA PRO A 45 5.24 -16.55 -12.91
C PRO A 45 5.24 -16.48 -11.39
N GLY A 46 4.20 -15.87 -10.83
CA GLY A 46 4.01 -15.77 -9.38
C GLY A 46 4.78 -14.64 -8.70
N PHE A 47 5.40 -13.70 -9.43
CA PHE A 47 6.05 -12.56 -8.79
C PHE A 47 5.10 -11.80 -7.86
N PHE A 48 3.90 -11.48 -8.34
CA PHE A 48 2.88 -10.75 -7.58
C PHE A 48 2.09 -11.63 -6.60
N ALA A 49 2.34 -12.95 -6.58
CA ALA A 49 1.60 -13.86 -5.71
C ALA A 49 1.91 -13.56 -4.24
N GLY A 50 0.89 -13.11 -3.49
CA GLY A 50 1.02 -12.78 -2.07
C GLY A 50 1.76 -11.48 -1.77
N ARG A 51 2.08 -10.66 -2.79
CA ARG A 51 2.70 -9.35 -2.62
C ARG A 51 1.65 -8.25 -2.70
N PRO A 52 1.63 -7.31 -1.73
CA PRO A 52 0.74 -6.17 -1.84
C PRO A 52 1.24 -5.21 -2.92
N VAL A 53 0.32 -4.81 -3.80
CA VAL A 53 0.59 -3.88 -4.90
C VAL A 53 -0.26 -2.62 -4.70
N VAL A 54 0.36 -1.46 -4.84
CA VAL A 54 -0.25 -0.13 -4.85
C VAL A 54 -0.24 0.37 -6.28
N LEU A 55 -1.33 1.01 -6.70
CA LEU A 55 -1.47 1.56 -8.05
C LEU A 55 -1.33 3.08 -8.00
N ASP A 56 -0.27 3.63 -8.60
CA ASP A 56 -0.01 5.06 -8.65
C ASP A 56 -0.57 5.68 -9.94
N LEU A 57 -1.62 6.49 -9.80
CA LEU A 57 -2.34 7.16 -10.89
C LEU A 57 -2.07 8.67 -10.93
N THR A 58 -1.11 9.14 -10.15
CA THR A 58 -0.72 10.55 -10.02
C THR A 58 -0.33 11.16 -11.37
N MET A 59 0.35 10.39 -12.24
CA MET A 59 0.79 10.86 -13.56
C MET A 59 -0.33 10.83 -14.62
N LEU A 60 -1.16 9.80 -14.61
CA LEU A 60 -2.13 9.54 -15.69
C LEU A 60 -3.46 10.30 -15.48
N LYS A 61 -3.86 10.55 -14.23
CA LYS A 61 -5.13 11.22 -13.86
C LYS A 61 -6.37 10.71 -14.64
N PRO A 62 -6.59 9.38 -14.72
CA PRO A 62 -7.75 8.82 -15.40
C PRO A 62 -9.06 9.17 -14.67
N GLU A 63 -10.20 9.02 -15.33
CA GLU A 63 -11.50 9.12 -14.66
C GLU A 63 -11.81 7.85 -13.84
N VAL A 64 -12.73 7.93 -12.86
CA VAL A 64 -13.07 6.81 -11.96
C VAL A 64 -13.48 5.53 -12.73
N GLY A 65 -14.15 5.68 -13.88
CA GLY A 65 -14.49 4.55 -14.75
C GLY A 65 -13.26 3.84 -15.28
N GLU A 66 -12.29 4.59 -15.82
CA GLU A 66 -11.02 4.06 -16.33
C GLU A 66 -10.17 3.43 -15.22
N MET A 67 -10.20 4.01 -14.00
CA MET A 67 -9.54 3.39 -12.83
C MET A 67 -10.10 2.01 -12.53
N ARG A 68 -11.43 1.87 -12.52
CA ARG A 68 -12.10 0.58 -12.28
C ARG A 68 -11.78 -0.43 -13.36
N ASP A 69 -11.82 -0.02 -14.62
CA ASP A 69 -11.43 -0.87 -15.75
C ASP A 69 -9.97 -1.30 -15.65
N LEU A 70 -9.06 -0.44 -15.22
CA LEU A 70 -7.65 -0.77 -15.01
C LEU A 70 -7.46 -1.76 -13.84
N VAL A 71 -8.11 -1.53 -12.70
CA VAL A 71 -8.08 -2.45 -11.55
C VAL A 71 -8.63 -3.83 -11.94
N SER A 72 -9.71 -3.86 -12.72
CA SER A 72 -10.31 -5.11 -13.20
C SER A 72 -9.34 -5.88 -14.11
N GLN A 73 -8.72 -5.19 -15.07
CA GLN A 73 -7.71 -5.78 -15.96
C GLN A 73 -6.49 -6.32 -15.20
N LEU A 74 -6.06 -5.65 -14.15
CA LEU A 74 -4.96 -6.11 -13.29
C LEU A 74 -5.37 -7.34 -12.47
N ALA A 75 -6.61 -7.37 -11.97
CA ALA A 75 -7.15 -8.50 -11.22
C ALA A 75 -7.25 -9.78 -12.08
N GLU A 76 -7.65 -9.66 -13.34
CA GLU A 76 -7.68 -10.78 -14.31
C GLU A 76 -6.29 -11.41 -14.53
N ARG A 77 -5.24 -10.60 -14.41
CA ARG A 77 -3.83 -11.03 -14.50
C ARG A 77 -3.27 -11.59 -13.18
N GLY A 78 -4.12 -11.72 -12.16
CA GLY A 78 -3.73 -12.19 -10.84
C GLY A 78 -3.02 -11.15 -9.97
N ILE A 79 -3.03 -9.87 -10.37
CA ILE A 79 -2.42 -8.76 -9.64
C ILE A 79 -3.49 -8.11 -8.76
N ARG A 80 -3.37 -8.25 -7.44
CA ARG A 80 -4.32 -7.64 -6.49
C ARG A 80 -3.84 -6.28 -6.03
N ILE A 81 -4.60 -5.26 -6.38
CA ILE A 81 -4.36 -3.88 -5.94
C ILE A 81 -4.95 -3.70 -4.54
N TYR A 82 -4.11 -3.30 -3.59
CA TYR A 82 -4.49 -3.07 -2.20
C TYR A 82 -4.93 -1.64 -1.95
N ALA A 83 -4.34 -0.69 -2.66
CA ALA A 83 -4.65 0.72 -2.53
C ALA A 83 -4.26 1.47 -3.80
N ILE A 84 -4.86 2.64 -3.99
CA ILE A 84 -4.63 3.51 -5.14
C ILE A 84 -4.01 4.81 -4.62
N GLU A 85 -2.95 5.28 -5.25
CA GLU A 85 -2.39 6.61 -5.06
C GLU A 85 -2.87 7.50 -6.21
N ALA A 86 -3.46 8.66 -5.90
CA ALA A 86 -3.88 9.63 -6.90
C ALA A 86 -3.84 11.05 -6.32
N ASP A 87 -3.67 12.04 -7.20
CA ASP A 87 -3.68 13.46 -6.83
C ASP A 87 -5.09 13.91 -6.41
N GLY A 88 -5.27 14.19 -5.12
CA GLY A 88 -6.44 14.90 -4.61
C GLY A 88 -7.63 14.01 -4.25
N ASN A 89 -8.71 14.68 -3.80
CA ASN A 89 -9.90 14.11 -3.17
C ASN A 89 -10.81 13.37 -4.19
N VAL A 90 -10.26 12.37 -4.88
CA VAL A 90 -11.03 11.44 -5.72
C VAL A 90 -11.87 10.57 -4.79
N ALA A 91 -13.19 10.75 -4.87
CA ALA A 91 -14.13 9.88 -4.18
C ALA A 91 -14.21 8.56 -4.96
N LEU A 92 -13.52 7.54 -4.46
CA LEU A 92 -13.61 6.19 -4.98
C LEU A 92 -14.87 5.51 -4.42
N ASP A 93 -15.57 4.78 -5.27
CA ASP A 93 -16.70 3.94 -4.85
C ASP A 93 -16.23 2.79 -3.94
N ALA A 94 -17.14 2.22 -3.14
CA ALA A 94 -16.83 1.14 -2.19
C ALA A 94 -16.30 -0.16 -2.84
N ASP A 95 -16.44 -0.28 -4.16
CA ASP A 95 -15.95 -1.42 -4.95
C ASP A 95 -14.46 -1.26 -5.32
N LEU A 96 -13.94 -0.04 -5.31
CA LEU A 96 -12.55 0.27 -5.61
C LEU A 96 -11.67 0.17 -4.34
N PRO A 97 -10.39 -0.23 -4.48
CA PRO A 97 -9.43 -0.16 -3.39
C PRO A 97 -9.37 1.25 -2.79
N PRO A 98 -9.13 1.39 -1.48
CA PRO A 98 -9.09 2.70 -0.83
C PRO A 98 -7.98 3.58 -1.40
N LEU A 99 -8.23 4.89 -1.39
CA LEU A 99 -7.21 5.88 -1.71
C LEU A 99 -6.17 5.90 -0.60
N LEU A 100 -4.91 5.76 -0.96
CA LEU A 100 -3.80 5.79 -0.06
C LEU A 100 -3.34 7.25 0.10
N VAL A 101 -3.54 7.80 1.29
CA VAL A 101 -3.18 9.18 1.63
C VAL A 101 -1.96 9.16 2.55
N GLY A 102 -0.85 9.73 2.09
CA GLY A 102 0.36 9.91 2.90
C GLY A 102 1.25 8.66 3.02
N ALA A 103 1.27 7.77 2.03
CA ALA A 103 2.40 6.85 1.91
C ALA A 103 3.68 7.66 1.77
N LYS A 104 4.71 7.17 2.45
CA LYS A 104 6.07 7.62 2.23
C LYS A 104 6.74 6.56 1.38
N GLU A 105 7.29 6.96 0.24
CA GLU A 105 8.13 6.08 -0.57
C GLU A 105 9.21 5.46 0.32
N ALA A 106 9.36 4.14 0.24
CA ALA A 106 10.39 3.41 0.97
C ALA A 106 11.75 3.63 0.29
N THR A 107 12.26 4.87 0.32
CA THR A 107 13.62 5.17 -0.10
C THR A 107 14.59 4.44 0.81
N ALA A 108 15.75 4.03 0.27
CA ALA A 108 16.76 3.32 1.05
C ALA A 108 17.13 4.06 2.35
N ASP A 109 17.16 5.39 2.31
CA ASP A 109 17.41 6.26 3.47
C ASP A 109 16.33 6.14 4.56
N ALA A 110 15.05 5.97 4.20
CA ALA A 110 13.95 5.82 5.15
C ALA A 110 13.89 4.42 5.82
N LEU A 111 14.49 3.40 5.19
CA LEU A 111 14.61 2.04 5.74
C LEU A 111 15.78 1.90 6.72
N TYR A 112 16.78 2.78 6.63
CA TYR A 112 17.87 2.90 7.59
C TYR A 112 17.65 4.13 8.47
N VAL A 113 16.77 4.03 9.47
CA VAL A 113 16.90 4.91 10.65
C VAL A 113 18.24 4.55 11.28
N GLN A 114 19.29 5.29 10.94
CA GLN A 114 20.50 5.26 11.74
C GLN A 114 20.09 5.74 13.14
N PRO A 115 20.40 4.98 14.21
CA PRO A 115 20.15 5.46 15.54
C PRO A 115 20.91 6.78 15.71
N ASP A 116 20.18 7.82 16.13
CA ASP A 116 20.73 9.14 16.35
C ASP A 116 21.97 9.02 17.26
N PRO A 117 23.17 9.41 16.81
CA PRO A 117 24.41 9.19 17.56
C PRO A 117 24.41 9.92 18.92
N LYS A 118 23.47 10.85 19.14
CA LYS A 118 23.29 11.56 20.40
C LYS A 118 22.69 10.69 21.50
N ALA A 119 21.84 9.70 21.18
CA ALA A 119 21.24 8.81 22.17
C ALA A 119 22.24 7.76 22.72
N ALA A 120 23.29 7.43 21.98
CA ALA A 120 24.33 6.49 22.41
C ALA A 120 25.38 7.13 23.33
N ALA A 121 25.49 8.46 23.35
CA ALA A 121 26.44 9.20 24.18
C ALA A 121 25.94 9.41 25.62
N GLU A 122 24.63 9.47 25.83
CA GLU A 122 24.04 9.74 27.15
C GLU A 122 23.96 8.46 28.03
N ALA A 123 24.05 7.27 27.44
CA ALA A 123 24.07 6.00 28.18
C ALA A 123 25.46 5.58 28.71
N LYS A 124 26.52 6.36 28.46
CA LYS A 124 27.91 6.04 28.87
C LYS A 124 28.48 6.91 29.98
N THR A 125 27.70 7.85 30.54
CA THR A 125 28.20 8.80 31.55
C THR A 125 27.68 8.51 32.97
N GLU A 126 26.91 7.44 33.17
CA GLU A 126 26.45 7.01 34.49
C GLU A 126 26.94 5.58 34.79
N GLU A 127 28.26 5.43 34.95
CA GLU A 127 28.90 4.37 35.75
C GLU A 127 30.08 4.96 36.53
#